data_AF-A0A536H7R7-F1
#
_entry.id   AF-A0A536H7R7-F1
#
_cell.length_a   1.000
_cell.length_b   1.000
_cell.length_c   1.000
_cell.angle_alpha   90.00
_cell.angle_beta   90.00
_cell.angle_gamma   90.00
#
_symmetry.space_group_name_H-M   'P 1'
#
loop_
_entity.id
_entity.type
_entity.pdbx_description
1 polymer ?
#
loop_
_entity_poly.entity_id
_entity_poly.type
_entity_poly.pdbx_seq_one_letter_code
_entity_poly.pdbx_strand_id
1 'polypeptide(L)'
;MSTKRKDAWRLRRIAQEKLGYESLRPGQQSAIQSLLDGHDTLAVMPTGSGKSMIYQAASLLLDGPTIVVSPLIALQYDQVGSIEEQNIGGAAVLNSTLGAAEFQETLDALKEGKLEFVFLAPWWMKHTASASGDTIFAPNICDWAQ
;
A
#
# COMPACT_ATOMS: atom_id res chain seq x y z
N MET A 1 -19.82 8.02 16.78
CA MET A 1 -19.20 7.54 18.05
C MET A 1 -19.06 6.00 18.14
N SER A 2 -19.81 5.21 17.35
CA SER A 2 -19.73 3.73 17.35
C SER A 2 -18.59 3.18 16.45
N THR A 3 -18.31 3.82 15.32
CA THR A 3 -17.28 3.40 14.34
C THR A 3 -15.86 3.46 14.91
N LYS A 4 -15.44 4.60 15.50
CA LYS A 4 -14.09 4.76 16.09
C LYS A 4 -13.69 3.68 17.11
N ARG A 5 -14.64 3.16 17.90
CA ARG A 5 -14.34 2.05 18.85
C ARG A 5 -14.14 0.72 18.13
N LYS A 6 -14.90 0.47 17.05
CA LYS A 6 -14.72 -0.71 16.20
C LYS A 6 -13.39 -0.65 15.48
N ASP A 7 -12.99 0.51 14.97
CA ASP A 7 -11.73 0.71 14.26
C ASP A 7 -10.53 0.51 15.19
N ALA A 8 -10.58 1.06 16.41
CA ALA A 8 -9.53 0.88 17.41
C ALA A 8 -9.37 -0.60 17.83
N TRP A 9 -10.47 -1.34 17.97
CA TRP A 9 -10.42 -2.78 18.27
C TRP A 9 -9.87 -3.59 17.09
N ARG A 10 -10.36 -3.30 15.87
CA ARG A 10 -9.92 -3.96 14.64
C ARG A 10 -8.44 -3.69 14.36
N LEU A 11 -7.97 -2.47 14.61
CA LEU A 11 -6.58 -2.07 14.51
C LEU A 11 -5.68 -2.86 15.47
N ARG A 12 -6.05 -2.94 16.75
CA ARG A 12 -5.28 -3.73 17.73
C ARG A 12 -5.22 -5.21 17.34
N ARG A 13 -6.34 -5.74 16.88
CA ARG A 13 -6.44 -7.14 16.45
C ARG A 13 -5.57 -7.42 15.21
N ILE A 14 -5.62 -6.56 14.20
CA ILE A 14 -4.76 -6.67 13.01
C ILE A 14 -3.28 -6.52 13.36
N ALA A 15 -2.94 -5.56 14.23
CA ALA A 15 -1.57 -5.35 14.68
C ALA A 15 -0.99 -6.60 15.36
N GLN A 16 -1.80 -7.31 16.15
CA GLN A 16 -1.39 -8.54 16.83
C GLN A 16 -1.43 -9.77 15.92
N GLU A 17 -2.53 -10.01 15.21
CA GLU A 17 -2.78 -11.25 14.47
C GLU A 17 -2.05 -11.31 13.12
N LYS A 18 -1.95 -10.18 12.41
CA LYS A 18 -1.38 -10.15 11.05
C LYS A 18 -0.01 -9.51 10.99
N LEU A 19 0.26 -8.54 11.84
CA LEU A 19 1.48 -7.75 11.78
C LEU A 19 2.51 -8.20 12.83
N GLY A 20 2.13 -9.03 13.80
CA GLY A 20 3.05 -9.60 14.79
C GLY A 20 3.56 -8.61 15.85
N TYR A 21 2.87 -7.48 16.07
CA TYR A 21 3.26 -6.47 17.05
C TYR A 21 2.41 -6.56 18.31
N GLU A 22 3.07 -6.66 19.47
CA GLU A 22 2.41 -6.65 20.78
C GLU A 22 1.70 -5.32 21.06
N SER A 23 2.27 -4.20 20.60
CA SER A 23 1.70 -2.86 20.74
C SER A 23 2.18 -1.88 19.67
N LEU A 24 1.31 -0.92 19.32
CA LEU A 24 1.66 0.20 18.44
C LEU A 24 2.38 1.28 19.24
N ARG A 25 3.44 1.86 18.66
CA ARG A 25 4.08 3.06 19.23
C ARG A 25 3.11 4.25 19.14
N PRO A 26 3.15 5.22 20.07
CA PRO A 26 2.21 6.35 20.07
C PRO A 26 2.14 7.13 18.74
N GLY A 27 3.28 7.33 18.07
CA GLY A 27 3.33 7.98 16.76
C GLY A 27 2.69 7.17 15.64
N GLN A 28 2.81 5.84 15.66
CA GLN A 28 2.17 4.97 14.67
C GLN A 28 0.66 4.98 14.84
N GLN A 29 0.17 4.82 16.08
CA GLN A 29 -1.26 4.83 16.35
C GLN A 29 -1.91 6.16 15.92
N SER A 30 -1.25 7.28 16.21
CA SER A 30 -1.75 8.60 15.81
C SER A 30 -1.82 8.76 14.30
N ALA A 31 -0.79 8.31 13.57
CA ALA A 31 -0.76 8.37 12.12
C ALA A 31 -1.82 7.45 11.48
N ILE A 32 -1.98 6.23 11.99
CA ILE A 32 -2.99 5.29 11.49
C ILE A 32 -4.39 5.86 11.71
N GLN A 33 -4.68 6.38 12.91
CA GLN A 33 -6.00 6.97 13.18
C GLN A 33 -6.29 8.17 12.28
N SER A 34 -5.29 9.00 11.99
CA SER A 34 -5.41 10.13 11.06
C SER A 34 -5.80 9.65 9.65
N LEU A 35 -5.17 8.58 9.15
CA LEU A 35 -5.53 7.96 7.87
C LEU A 35 -6.95 7.37 7.87
N LEU A 36 -7.33 6.67 8.95
CA LEU A 36 -8.68 6.09 9.08
C LEU A 36 -9.78 7.16 9.19
N ASP A 37 -9.44 8.34 9.71
CA ASP A 37 -10.34 9.50 9.74
C ASP A 37 -10.40 10.24 8.38
N GLY A 38 -9.67 9.78 7.37
CA GLY A 38 -9.68 10.32 6.01
C GLY A 38 -8.78 11.55 5.82
N HIS A 39 -7.75 11.71 6.65
CA HIS A 39 -6.83 12.85 6.59
C HIS A 39 -5.51 12.54 5.89
N ASP A 40 -5.03 13.49 5.09
CA ASP A 40 -3.65 13.51 4.61
C ASP A 40 -2.69 13.57 5.78
N THR A 41 -1.74 12.63 5.83
CA THR A 41 -0.90 12.40 7.01
C THR A 41 0.58 12.38 6.65
N LEU A 42 1.35 13.30 7.23
CA LEU A 42 2.81 13.31 7.15
C LEU A 42 3.42 12.68 8.42
N ALA A 43 3.95 11.46 8.30
CA ALA A 43 4.65 10.79 9.39
C ALA A 43 6.17 10.91 9.24
N VAL A 44 6.81 11.70 10.10
CA VAL A 44 8.28 11.81 10.18
C VAL A 44 8.77 10.94 11.32
N MET A 45 9.48 9.86 10.99
CA MET A 45 9.96 8.88 11.96
C MET A 45 11.37 8.40 11.61
N PRO A 46 12.21 8.05 12.60
CA PRO A 46 13.55 7.52 12.34
C PRO A 46 13.48 6.17 11.59
N THR A 47 14.57 5.78 10.94
CA THR A 47 14.70 4.43 10.36
C THR A 47 14.53 3.36 11.44
N GLY A 48 14.01 2.19 11.06
CA GLY A 48 13.74 1.10 12.03
C GLY A 48 12.55 1.34 12.99
N SER A 49 11.88 2.50 12.92
CA SER A 49 10.72 2.81 13.77
C SER A 49 9.42 2.09 13.35
N GLY A 50 9.45 1.33 12.26
CA GLY A 50 8.27 0.66 11.71
C GLY A 50 7.32 1.63 11.01
N LYS A 51 7.82 2.60 10.24
CA LYS A 51 6.97 3.53 9.47
C LYS A 51 6.07 2.82 8.44
N SER A 52 6.51 1.69 7.89
CA SER A 52 5.72 0.88 6.95
C SER A 52 4.44 0.33 7.56
N MET A 53 4.47 0.07 8.87
CA MET A 53 3.32 -0.36 9.66
C MET A 53 2.12 0.56 9.52
N ILE A 54 2.36 1.85 9.33
CA ILE A 54 1.28 2.84 9.26
C ILE A 54 0.39 2.56 8.05
N TYR A 55 0.99 2.42 6.86
CA TYR A 55 0.21 2.13 5.65
C TYR A 55 -0.24 0.67 5.58
N GLN A 56 0.53 -0.28 6.13
CA GLN A 56 0.13 -1.70 6.18
C GLN A 56 -1.12 -1.91 7.03
N ALA A 57 -1.15 -1.35 8.23
CA ALA A 57 -2.32 -1.43 9.11
C ALA A 57 -3.52 -0.66 8.52
N ALA A 58 -3.28 0.52 7.94
CA ALA A 58 -4.34 1.29 7.28
C ALA A 58 -4.95 0.52 6.10
N SER A 59 -4.13 -0.13 5.26
CA SER A 59 -4.61 -0.90 4.10
C SER A 59 -5.51 -2.08 4.46
N LEU A 60 -5.33 -2.68 5.65
CA LEU A 60 -6.15 -3.81 6.10
C LEU A 60 -7.46 -3.36 6.75
N LEU A 61 -7.62 -2.06 6.97
CA LEU A 61 -8.77 -1.44 7.64
C LEU A 61 -9.61 -0.60 6.69
N LEU A 62 -9.00 -0.03 5.67
CA LEU A 62 -9.65 0.71 4.58
C LEU A 62 -10.06 -0.25 3.46
N ASP A 63 -11.08 0.13 2.71
CA ASP A 63 -11.51 -0.60 1.53
C ASP A 63 -10.63 -0.22 0.33
N GLY A 64 -10.25 -1.22 -0.47
CA GLY A 64 -9.44 -1.04 -1.68
C GLY A 64 -7.93 -1.19 -1.47
N PRO A 65 -7.16 -1.21 -2.57
CA PRO A 65 -5.72 -1.42 -2.54
C PRO A 65 -4.97 -0.17 -2.07
N THR A 66 -3.85 -0.37 -1.37
CA THR A 66 -2.89 0.69 -1.04
C THR A 66 -1.78 0.76 -2.07
N ILE A 67 -1.64 1.93 -2.70
CA ILE A 67 -0.51 2.24 -3.59
C ILE A 67 0.66 2.78 -2.77
N VAL A 68 1.81 2.11 -2.86
CA VAL A 68 3.05 2.52 -2.18
C VAL A 68 4.06 2.98 -3.22
N VAL A 69 4.38 4.27 -3.20
CA VAL A 69 5.37 4.84 -4.13
C VAL A 69 6.75 4.85 -3.47
N SER A 70 7.70 4.12 -4.06
CA SER A 70 9.08 4.03 -3.57
C SER A 70 10.08 4.16 -4.72
N PRO A 71 11.13 5.00 -4.60
CA PRO A 71 12.11 5.18 -5.67
C PRO A 71 13.08 4.00 -5.83
N LEU A 72 13.18 3.11 -4.84
CA LEU A 72 14.18 2.05 -4.82
C LEU A 72 13.54 0.70 -5.15
N ILE A 73 13.82 0.17 -6.35
CA ILE A 73 13.30 -1.13 -6.82
C ILE A 73 13.63 -2.26 -5.85
N ALA A 74 14.89 -2.35 -5.39
CA ALA A 74 15.30 -3.38 -4.43
C ALA A 74 14.45 -3.33 -3.14
N LEU A 75 14.17 -2.13 -2.64
CA LEU A 75 13.34 -1.94 -1.45
C LEU A 75 11.87 -2.34 -1.70
N GLN A 76 11.36 -2.18 -2.92
CA GLN A 76 10.01 -2.64 -3.27
C GLN A 76 9.92 -4.16 -3.16
N TYR A 77 10.89 -4.90 -3.72
CA TYR A 77 10.95 -6.36 -3.63
C TYR A 77 11.12 -6.84 -2.18
N ASP A 78 12.01 -6.21 -1.40
CA ASP A 78 12.17 -6.54 0.03
C ASP A 78 10.85 -6.34 0.80
N GLN A 79 10.08 -5.30 0.46
CA GLN A 79 8.80 -4.99 1.11
C GLN A 79 7.69 -5.96 0.69
N VAL A 80 7.61 -6.35 -0.58
CA VAL A 80 6.67 -7.37 -1.06
C VAL A 80 6.98 -8.71 -0.41
N GLY A 81 8.24 -9.15 -0.42
CA GLY A 81 8.65 -10.40 0.23
C GLY A 81 8.32 -10.40 1.72
N SER A 82 8.59 -9.29 2.43
CA SER A 82 8.22 -9.16 3.84
C SER A 82 6.70 -9.23 4.08
N ILE A 83 5.86 -8.77 3.15
CA ILE A 83 4.40 -8.84 3.26
C ILE A 83 3.90 -10.27 3.06
N GLU A 84 4.46 -10.98 2.08
CA GLU A 84 4.14 -12.37 1.78
C GLU A 84 4.60 -13.32 2.90
N GLU A 85 5.85 -13.19 3.35
CA GLU A 85 6.41 -14.00 4.45
C GLU A 85 5.59 -13.88 5.74
N GLN A 86 5.07 -12.69 6.02
CA GLN A 86 4.26 -12.41 7.21
C GLN A 86 2.77 -12.70 6.99
N ASN A 87 2.36 -13.17 5.81
CA ASN A 87 0.96 -13.42 5.43
C ASN A 87 0.05 -12.22 5.70
N ILE A 88 0.54 -11.00 5.46
CA ILE A 88 -0.19 -9.76 5.73
C ILE A 88 -1.33 -9.61 4.71
N GLY A 89 -1.01 -9.83 3.43
CA GLY A 89 -1.91 -9.75 2.28
C GLY A 89 -1.16 -10.02 0.96
N GLY A 90 -1.88 -9.99 -0.15
CA GLY A 90 -1.31 -9.99 -1.49
C GLY A 90 -0.61 -8.66 -1.78
N ALA A 91 0.61 -8.74 -2.31
CA ALA A 91 1.39 -7.59 -2.70
C ALA A 91 2.06 -7.84 -4.04
N ALA A 92 2.20 -6.78 -4.85
CA ALA A 92 2.90 -6.86 -6.12
C ALA A 92 3.72 -5.60 -6.37
N VAL A 93 4.77 -5.73 -7.19
CA VAL A 93 5.52 -4.60 -7.71
C VAL A 93 5.07 -4.31 -9.12
N LEU A 94 4.72 -3.07 -9.43
CA LEU A 94 4.51 -2.57 -10.79
C LEU A 94 5.65 -1.61 -11.13
N ASN A 95 6.59 -2.09 -11.94
CA ASN A 95 7.74 -1.31 -12.38
C ASN A 95 8.14 -1.69 -13.81
N SER A 96 9.20 -1.05 -14.32
CA SER A 96 9.69 -1.26 -15.69
C SER A 96 10.45 -2.57 -15.90
N THR A 97 10.63 -3.41 -14.87
CA THR A 97 11.32 -4.70 -15.01
C THR A 97 10.36 -5.84 -15.35
N LEU A 98 9.04 -5.63 -15.22
CA LEU A 98 8.03 -6.61 -15.61
C LEU A 98 7.88 -6.71 -17.13
N GLY A 99 7.68 -7.93 -17.63
CA GLY A 99 7.21 -8.16 -18.99
C GLY A 99 5.73 -7.77 -19.15
N ALA A 100 5.27 -7.65 -20.41
CA ALA A 100 3.88 -7.28 -20.70
C ALA A 100 2.84 -8.26 -20.12
N ALA A 101 3.17 -9.56 -20.10
CA ALA A 101 2.30 -10.58 -19.52
C ALA A 101 2.19 -10.45 -17.99
N GLU A 102 3.31 -10.37 -17.28
CA GLU A 102 3.35 -10.21 -15.81
C GLU A 102 2.67 -8.90 -15.37
N PHE A 103 2.85 -7.84 -16.16
CA PHE A 103 2.17 -6.57 -15.94
C PHE A 103 0.64 -6.74 -16.03
N GLN A 104 0.15 -7.39 -17.08
CA GLN A 104 -1.29 -7.64 -17.25
C GLN A 104 -1.85 -8.54 -16.14
N GLU A 105 -1.13 -9.60 -15.77
CA GLU A 105 -1.51 -10.49 -14.65
C GLU A 105 -1.63 -9.72 -13.33
N THR A 106 -0.68 -8.82 -13.06
CA THR A 106 -0.73 -7.97 -11.86
C THR A 106 -1.94 -7.05 -11.86
N LEU A 107 -2.27 -6.46 -13.02
CA LEU A 107 -3.46 -5.62 -13.15
C LEU A 107 -4.76 -6.41 -12.99
N ASP A 108 -4.83 -7.63 -13.52
CA ASP A 108 -6.01 -8.47 -13.37
C ASP A 108 -6.18 -8.90 -11.92
N ALA A 109 -5.10 -9.27 -11.22
CA ALA A 109 -5.11 -9.55 -9.79
C ALA A 109 -5.56 -8.34 -8.96
N LEU A 110 -5.16 -7.12 -9.34
CA LEU A 110 -5.61 -5.89 -8.70
C LEU A 110 -7.13 -5.69 -8.86
N LYS A 111 -7.65 -5.84 -10.08
CA LYS A 111 -9.09 -5.70 -10.37
C LYS A 111 -9.95 -6.77 -9.69
N GLU A 112 -9.41 -7.97 -9.54
CA GLU A 112 -10.06 -9.06 -8.83
C GLU A 112 -10.02 -8.90 -7.30
N GLY A 113 -9.40 -7.83 -6.78
CA GLY A 113 -9.30 -7.56 -5.35
C GLY A 113 -8.36 -8.51 -4.61
N LYS A 114 -7.40 -9.14 -5.32
CA LYS A 114 -6.43 -10.08 -4.75
C LYS A 114 -5.19 -9.39 -4.16
N LEU A 115 -5.03 -8.09 -4.39
CA LEU A 115 -3.88 -7.31 -3.97
C LEU A 115 -4.30 -6.21 -3.01
N GLU A 116 -3.82 -6.27 -1.76
CA GLU A 116 -3.92 -5.18 -0.80
C GLU A 116 -2.83 -4.13 -1.04
N PHE A 117 -1.68 -4.51 -1.60
CA PHE A 117 -0.54 -3.60 -1.79
C PHE A 117 -0.01 -3.61 -3.22
N VAL A 118 0.22 -2.42 -3.78
CA VAL A 118 0.89 -2.25 -5.07
C VAL A 118 2.05 -1.28 -4.93
N PHE A 119 3.27 -1.77 -5.13
CA PHE A 119 4.49 -0.97 -5.06
C PHE A 119 4.84 -0.43 -6.43
N LEU A 120 4.92 0.90 -6.54
CA LEU A 120 5.12 1.60 -7.80
C LEU A 120 6.35 2.51 -7.72
N ALA A 121 7.03 2.65 -8.84
CA ALA A 121 8.13 3.59 -8.93
C ALA A 121 7.62 5.02 -9.28
N PRO A 122 8.25 6.10 -8.76
CA PRO A 122 7.71 7.46 -8.86
C PRO A 122 7.46 7.97 -10.29
N TRP A 123 8.21 7.49 -11.28
CA TRP A 123 8.04 7.93 -12.67
C TRP A 123 6.72 7.47 -13.30
N TRP A 124 6.09 6.42 -12.78
CA TRP A 124 4.77 5.96 -13.24
C TRP A 124 3.68 6.99 -12.94
N MET A 125 3.82 7.77 -11.86
CA MET A 125 2.86 8.85 -11.56
C MET A 125 2.95 10.04 -12.53
N LYS A 126 4.04 10.17 -13.30
CA LYS A 126 4.18 11.31 -14.24
C LYS A 126 3.35 11.15 -15.52
N HIS A 127 2.86 9.96 -15.82
CA HIS A 127 2.12 9.69 -17.06
C HIS A 127 0.64 10.11 -17.01
N THR A 128 0.16 10.65 -15.90
CA THR A 128 -1.25 11.03 -15.72
C THR A 128 -1.58 12.46 -16.17
N ALA A 129 -0.63 13.21 -16.76
CA ALA A 129 -0.82 14.62 -17.12
C ALA A 129 -0.66 14.99 -18.60
N SER A 130 -0.36 14.06 -19.52
CA SER A 130 -0.30 14.37 -20.96
C SER A 130 -1.24 13.49 -21.77
N ALA A 131 -2.41 14.03 -22.09
CA ALA A 131 -3.24 13.57 -23.20
C ALA A 131 -2.58 13.97 -24.53
N SER A 132 -1.48 13.35 -24.88
CA SER A 132 -0.88 13.44 -26.22
C SER A 132 -0.05 12.19 -26.45
N GLY A 133 -0.41 11.47 -27.50
CA GLY A 133 0.01 10.11 -27.81
C GLY A 133 1.53 9.91 -27.90
N ASP A 134 1.86 8.63 -27.81
CA ASP A 134 3.18 8.02 -27.95
C ASP A 134 3.97 7.84 -26.64
N THR A 135 3.37 7.12 -25.69
CA THR A 135 4.16 6.34 -24.72
C THR A 135 3.60 4.94 -24.53
N ILE A 136 4.51 3.98 -24.61
CA ILE A 136 4.30 2.53 -24.52
C ILE A 136 3.63 2.19 -23.16
N PHE A 137 2.42 1.63 -23.22
CA PHE A 137 1.70 0.87 -22.19
C PHE A 137 1.96 1.26 -20.72
N ALA A 138 1.28 2.31 -20.26
CA ALA A 138 0.88 2.42 -18.85
C ALA A 138 -0.56 2.93 -18.81
N PRO A 139 -1.58 2.08 -18.57
CA PRO A 139 -2.93 2.57 -18.35
C PRO A 139 -2.94 3.58 -17.20
N ASN A 140 -3.82 4.58 -17.29
CA ASN A 140 -3.91 5.64 -16.28
C ASN A 140 -4.19 5.00 -14.92
N ILE A 141 -3.40 5.34 -13.90
CA ILE A 141 -3.51 4.72 -12.56
C ILE A 141 -4.91 4.92 -11.97
N CYS A 142 -5.59 6.00 -12.36
CA CYS A 142 -6.95 6.30 -11.96
C CYS A 142 -7.99 5.31 -12.51
N ASP A 143 -7.69 4.66 -13.64
CA ASP A 143 -8.58 3.68 -14.27
C ASP A 143 -8.56 2.32 -13.54
N TRP A 144 -7.64 2.12 -12.58
CA TRP A 144 -7.53 0.90 -11.79
C TRP A 144 -8.33 0.94 -10.48
N ALA A 145 -8.79 2.13 -10.07
CA ALA A 145 -9.47 2.36 -8.81
C ALA A 145 -11.02 2.38 -8.93
N GLN A 146 -11.56 2.01 -10.09
CA GLN A 146 -12.99 1.93 -10.40
C GLN A 146 -13.49 0.48 -10.40
#